data_AF-A0A7X8HTD4-F1
#
_entry.id   AF-A0A7X8HTD4-F1
#
_cell.length_a   1.000
_cell.length_b   1.000
_cell.length_c   1.000
_cell.angle_alpha   90.00
_cell.angle_beta   90.00
_cell.angle_gamma   90.00
#
_symmetry.space_group_name_H-M   'P 1'
#
loop_
_entity.id
_entity.type
_entity.pdbx_description
1 polymer ?
#
loop_
_entity_poly.entity_id
_entity_poly.type
_entity_poly.pdbx_seq_one_letter_code
_entity_poly.pdbx_strand_id
1 'polypeptide(L)'
;MQIKFSEPARPVLPDSFEVSKHYYERVLNAQAHTLVAFFLNMTKEQIVERYCHLNPLIDAEYLKSLIEYQPQYIYWTGTDLFHVTSARGHNRMLVVETNSCPSGQKSMPILDDYQEMGGYRRLLECSFLPLANSRDLPEGSLAVVYDKNYMEASGYAAALAEITGEEVFLVSFFNGDENPAVRFVDGIMEVRDPDGVWHPIRAALRYVTQKPWNRIPVNMKTFMYNPIIACLAGGRNKLVAAKAYDFFNAELQNNGLRIYTPETIMDLTLNEIPLWVKRFGGHAVIKVPYSNAGQGVYTITNERELEEF
;
A
#
# COMPACT_ATOMS: atom_id res chain seq x y z
N MET A 1 -22.23 -11.37 -4.96
CA MET A 1 -21.24 -10.32 -5.30
C MET A 1 -21.75 -9.64 -6.57
N GLN A 2 -22.16 -8.37 -6.52
CA GLN A 2 -22.54 -7.67 -7.76
C GLN A 2 -21.30 -7.53 -8.64
N ILE A 3 -21.36 -8.05 -9.86
CA ILE A 3 -20.36 -7.77 -10.88
C ILE A 3 -20.48 -6.27 -11.19
N LYS A 4 -19.41 -5.52 -10.96
CA LYS A 4 -19.31 -4.13 -11.42
C LYS A 4 -18.73 -4.16 -12.82
N PHE A 5 -19.42 -3.53 -13.75
CA PHE A 5 -18.94 -3.36 -15.12
C PHE A 5 -18.06 -2.11 -15.18
N SER A 6 -16.93 -2.17 -15.88
CA SER A 6 -16.07 -1.02 -16.05
C SER A 6 -16.74 0.02 -16.95
N GLU A 7 -16.63 1.27 -16.53
CA GLU A 7 -16.89 2.41 -17.40
C GLU A 7 -15.69 2.67 -18.32
N PRO A 8 -15.91 3.31 -19.49
CA PRO A 8 -14.81 3.80 -20.31
C PRO A 8 -13.82 4.66 -19.52
N ALA A 9 -12.57 4.66 -19.96
CA ALA A 9 -11.52 5.49 -19.38
C ALA A 9 -11.88 6.96 -19.51
N ARG A 10 -11.88 7.68 -18.39
CA ARG A 10 -12.19 9.11 -18.36
C ARG A 10 -10.90 9.92 -18.47
N PRO A 11 -10.79 10.87 -19.42
CA PRO A 11 -9.68 11.82 -19.42
C PRO A 11 -9.80 12.77 -18.23
N VAL A 12 -8.68 12.95 -17.53
CA VAL A 12 -8.49 13.92 -16.45
C VAL A 12 -7.46 14.93 -16.94
N LEU A 13 -7.86 16.19 -17.01
CA LEU A 13 -7.04 17.28 -17.53
C LEU A 13 -6.34 18.03 -16.39
N PRO A 14 -5.27 18.80 -16.69
CA PRO A 14 -4.75 19.81 -15.76
C PRO A 14 -5.85 20.79 -15.30
N ASP A 15 -5.61 21.50 -14.19
CA ASP A 15 -6.53 22.46 -13.58
C ASP A 15 -7.86 21.83 -13.10
N SER A 16 -7.91 20.51 -12.92
CA SER A 16 -9.13 19.77 -12.51
C SER A 16 -9.14 19.27 -11.07
N PHE A 17 -8.06 19.53 -10.30
CA PHE A 17 -7.95 19.06 -8.92
C PHE A 17 -8.87 19.85 -7.98
N GLU A 18 -9.84 19.17 -7.39
CA GLU A 18 -10.72 19.76 -6.38
C GLU A 18 -10.59 18.98 -5.06
N VAL A 19 -10.09 19.65 -4.03
CA VAL A 19 -9.82 19.07 -2.70
C VAL A 19 -11.01 18.28 -2.15
N SER A 20 -12.23 18.82 -2.26
CA SER A 20 -13.46 18.21 -1.75
C SER A 20 -13.85 16.90 -2.45
N LYS A 21 -13.33 16.63 -3.66
CA LYS A 21 -13.58 15.39 -4.40
C LYS A 21 -12.63 14.26 -4.01
N HIS A 22 -11.50 14.58 -3.38
CA HIS A 22 -10.37 13.64 -3.20
C HIS A 22 -9.98 13.39 -1.74
N TYR A 23 -10.58 14.11 -0.80
CA TYR A 23 -10.39 13.93 0.64
C TYR A 23 -11.72 13.79 1.37
N TYR A 24 -11.71 13.11 2.52
CA TYR A 24 -12.86 13.14 3.41
C TYR A 24 -12.99 14.51 4.08
N GLU A 25 -14.22 14.99 4.25
CA GLU A 25 -14.54 16.28 4.87
C GLU A 25 -13.88 16.46 6.25
N ARG A 26 -13.80 15.39 7.06
CA ARG A 26 -13.11 15.43 8.36
C ARG A 26 -11.63 15.77 8.26
N VAL A 27 -10.97 15.37 7.18
CA VAL A 27 -9.55 15.61 6.94
C VAL A 27 -9.30 17.07 6.59
N LEU A 28 -10.21 17.67 5.81
CA LEU A 28 -10.12 19.08 5.42
C LEU A 28 -10.20 20.04 6.61
N ASN A 29 -10.82 19.58 7.69
CA ASN A 29 -10.95 20.33 8.94
C ASN A 29 -9.94 19.90 10.01
N ALA A 30 -9.04 18.96 9.70
CA ALA A 30 -8.07 18.44 10.64
C ALA A 30 -6.69 19.07 10.42
N GLN A 31 -6.05 19.47 11.52
CA GLN A 31 -4.65 19.90 11.51
C GLN A 31 -3.74 18.78 12.02
N ALA A 32 -2.61 18.58 11.35
CA ALA A 32 -1.61 17.66 11.84
C ALA A 32 -1.01 18.15 13.16
N HIS A 33 -0.93 17.26 14.16
CA HIS A 33 -0.28 17.59 15.43
C HIS A 33 1.20 17.95 15.20
N THR A 34 1.72 18.98 15.87
CA THR A 34 3.09 19.51 15.63
C THR A 34 4.17 18.44 15.74
N LEU A 35 4.07 17.52 16.71
CA LEU A 35 5.01 16.40 16.84
C LEU A 35 4.99 15.45 15.62
N VAL A 36 3.81 15.22 15.02
CA VAL A 36 3.65 14.39 13.83
C VAL A 36 4.23 15.11 12.62
N ALA A 37 3.91 16.40 12.46
CA ALA A 37 4.46 17.22 11.39
C ALA A 37 6.00 17.28 11.47
N PHE A 38 6.57 17.48 12.67
CA PHE A 38 8.01 17.46 12.87
C PHE A 38 8.62 16.11 12.49
N PHE A 39 8.04 15.00 12.95
CA PHE A 39 8.51 13.65 12.61
C PHE A 39 8.51 13.38 11.10
N LEU A 40 7.45 13.78 10.40
CA LEU A 40 7.30 13.55 8.94
C LEU A 40 8.22 14.43 8.07
N ASN A 41 8.84 15.44 8.67
CA ASN A 41 9.82 16.34 8.04
C ASN A 41 11.26 16.10 8.53
N MET A 42 11.51 15.08 9.36
CA MET A 42 12.86 14.72 9.76
C MET A 42 13.69 14.24 8.56
N THR A 43 14.98 14.59 8.55
CA THR A 43 15.93 13.98 7.61
C THR A 43 16.23 12.54 8.01
N LYS A 44 16.80 11.77 7.08
CA LYS A 44 17.22 10.38 7.34
C LYS A 44 18.24 10.34 8.49
N GLU A 45 19.17 11.29 8.53
CA GLU A 45 20.19 11.43 9.58
C GLU A 45 19.55 11.67 10.94
N GLN A 46 18.58 12.59 11.03
CA GLN A 46 17.86 12.88 12.27
C GLN A 46 17.09 11.65 12.79
N ILE A 47 16.50 10.86 11.89
CA ILE A 47 15.80 9.61 12.25
C ILE A 47 16.80 8.60 12.83
N VAL A 48 17.94 8.39 12.17
CA VAL A 48 19.00 7.47 12.62
C VAL A 48 19.54 7.90 13.98
N GLU A 49 19.94 9.16 14.12
CA GLU A 49 20.51 9.70 15.36
C GLU A 49 19.55 9.52 16.54
N ARG A 50 18.29 9.92 16.37
CA ARG A 50 17.27 9.80 17.41
C ARG A 50 17.00 8.34 17.77
N TYR A 51 16.95 7.44 16.80
CA TYR A 51 16.68 6.03 17.04
C TYR A 51 17.85 5.34 17.76
N CYS A 52 19.08 5.60 17.34
CA CYS A 52 20.29 5.08 17.98
C CYS A 52 20.52 5.69 19.38
N HIS A 53 20.12 6.94 19.63
CA HIS A 53 20.17 7.52 20.98
C HIS A 53 19.30 6.73 21.97
N LEU A 54 18.11 6.28 21.55
CA LEU A 54 17.22 5.45 22.36
C LEU A 54 17.65 3.97 22.40
N ASN A 55 18.50 3.54 21.46
CA ASN A 55 18.92 2.15 21.29
C ASN A 55 20.44 2.09 20.99
N PRO A 56 21.30 2.31 22.00
CA PRO A 56 22.74 2.54 21.81
C PRO A 56 23.53 1.32 21.29
N LEU A 57 22.90 0.14 21.23
CA LEU A 57 23.51 -1.10 20.73
C LEU A 57 23.28 -1.31 19.23
N ILE A 58 22.59 -0.40 18.55
CA ILE A 58 22.25 -0.52 17.13
C ILE A 58 23.37 0.07 16.29
N ASP A 59 23.74 -0.64 15.23
CA ASP A 59 24.66 -0.14 14.21
C ASP A 59 23.98 0.97 13.39
N ALA A 60 24.46 2.21 13.56
CA ALA A 60 23.90 3.40 12.93
C ALA A 60 24.12 3.42 11.41
N GLU A 61 25.28 2.94 10.94
CA GLU A 61 25.61 2.90 9.51
C GLU A 61 24.75 1.85 8.81
N TYR A 62 24.58 0.69 9.44
CA TYR A 62 23.69 -0.33 8.92
C TYR A 62 22.23 0.14 8.90
N LEU A 63 21.73 0.78 9.97
CA LEU A 63 20.39 1.36 9.99
C LEU A 63 20.20 2.42 8.88
N LYS A 64 21.20 3.29 8.68
CA LYS A 64 21.17 4.29 7.61
C LYS A 64 21.06 3.62 6.23
N SER A 65 21.83 2.55 6.00
CA SER A 65 21.77 1.79 4.75
C SER A 65 20.38 1.20 4.48
N LEU A 66 19.65 0.78 5.52
CA LEU A 66 18.28 0.29 5.40
C LEU A 66 17.28 1.40 5.05
N ILE A 67 17.44 2.60 5.62
CA ILE A 67 16.59 3.76 5.34
C ILE A 67 16.84 4.29 3.92
N GLU A 68 18.07 4.14 3.41
CA GLU A 68 18.46 4.56 2.06
C GLU A 68 18.15 3.53 0.98
N TYR A 69 17.89 2.28 1.37
CA TYR A 69 17.59 1.19 0.46
C TYR A 69 16.39 1.50 -0.44
N GLN A 70 16.58 1.35 -1.75
CA GLN A 70 15.52 1.43 -2.75
C GLN A 70 15.19 0.04 -3.28
N PRO A 71 13.98 -0.48 -3.00
CA PRO A 71 13.59 -1.80 -3.47
C PRO A 71 13.38 -1.82 -4.98
N GLN A 72 13.73 -2.94 -5.61
CA GLN A 72 13.57 -3.11 -7.06
C GLN A 72 12.10 -3.15 -7.51
N TYR A 73 11.18 -3.64 -6.66
CA TYR A 73 9.81 -3.96 -7.06
C TYR A 73 8.69 -3.33 -6.21
N ILE A 74 8.97 -2.91 -4.96
CA ILE A 74 7.93 -2.39 -4.04
C ILE A 74 8.20 -0.93 -3.68
N TYR A 75 7.86 -0.03 -4.61
CA TYR A 75 8.19 1.39 -4.50
C TYR A 75 7.34 2.13 -3.46
N TRP A 76 6.07 1.73 -3.32
CA TRP A 76 5.16 2.27 -2.32
C TRP A 76 4.48 1.18 -1.52
N THR A 77 4.61 1.24 -0.20
CA THR A 77 4.02 0.25 0.68
C THR A 77 3.36 0.92 1.87
N GLY A 78 2.25 0.33 2.33
CA GLY A 78 1.67 0.60 3.63
C GLY A 78 2.03 -0.53 4.57
N THR A 79 2.18 -0.23 5.85
CA THR A 79 2.46 -1.23 6.87
C THR A 79 1.56 -0.96 8.06
N ASP A 80 0.82 -1.99 8.47
CA ASP A 80 -0.02 -1.94 9.65
C ASP A 80 0.82 -2.25 10.87
N LEU A 81 0.82 -1.33 11.83
CA LEU A 81 1.65 -1.39 13.01
C LEU A 81 0.81 -1.39 14.29
N PHE A 82 1.19 -2.20 15.27
CA PHE A 82 0.69 -2.08 16.63
C PHE A 82 1.76 -1.56 17.57
N HIS A 83 1.44 -0.50 18.32
CA HIS A 83 2.22 -0.11 19.48
C HIS A 83 1.70 -0.89 20.68
N VAL A 84 2.47 -1.87 21.15
CA VAL A 84 2.07 -2.77 22.23
C VAL A 84 2.98 -2.62 23.44
N THR A 85 2.42 -2.86 24.61
CA THR A 85 3.17 -3.00 25.86
C THR A 85 3.11 -4.46 26.29
N SER A 86 4.26 -5.10 26.44
CA SER A 86 4.33 -6.47 26.98
C SER A 86 3.91 -6.52 28.46
N ALA A 87 3.58 -7.71 28.97
CA ALA A 87 3.28 -7.92 30.39
C ALA A 87 4.40 -7.46 31.35
N ARG A 88 5.64 -7.35 30.86
CA ARG A 88 6.80 -6.83 31.61
C ARG A 88 7.00 -5.31 31.46
N GLY A 89 6.09 -4.61 30.79
CA GLY A 89 6.14 -3.16 30.60
C GLY A 89 6.96 -2.68 29.40
N HIS A 90 7.48 -3.58 28.56
CA HIS A 90 8.27 -3.17 27.38
C HIS A 90 7.37 -2.74 26.24
N ASN A 91 7.56 -1.51 25.75
CA ASN A 91 6.89 -0.99 24.57
C ASN A 91 7.59 -1.47 23.29
N ARG A 92 6.81 -1.95 22.32
CA ARG A 92 7.29 -2.44 21.03
C ARG A 92 6.34 -2.02 19.91
N MET A 93 6.91 -1.75 18.74
CA MET A 93 6.15 -1.67 17.50
C MET A 93 6.16 -3.05 16.84
N LEU A 94 4.98 -3.61 16.60
CA LEU A 94 4.81 -4.88 15.87
C LEU A 94 4.33 -4.60 14.45
N VAL A 95 4.93 -5.30 13.48
CA VAL A 95 4.45 -5.36 12.10
C VAL A 95 3.36 -6.42 11.99
N VAL A 96 2.17 -6.01 11.59
CA VAL A 96 1.00 -6.89 11.45
C VAL A 96 0.84 -7.35 10.01
N GLU A 97 0.93 -6.42 9.06
CA GLU A 97 0.92 -6.70 7.63
C GLU A 97 1.59 -5.60 6.82
N THR A 98 2.03 -5.95 5.62
CA THR A 98 2.57 -5.04 4.61
C THR A 98 1.70 -5.12 3.36
N ASN A 99 1.39 -3.96 2.77
CA ASN A 99 0.44 -3.78 1.69
C ASN A 99 1.10 -3.07 0.49
N SER A 100 1.25 -3.75 -0.64
CA SER A 100 1.89 -3.22 -1.87
C SER A 100 0.98 -2.36 -2.77
N CYS A 101 -0.21 -2.02 -2.29
CA CYS A 101 -1.11 -1.05 -2.92
C CYS A 101 -1.95 -0.45 -1.77
N PRO A 102 -1.32 0.41 -0.96
CA PRO A 102 -1.93 0.94 0.24
C PRO A 102 -2.93 2.06 -0.09
N SER A 103 -3.74 2.35 0.92
CA SER A 103 -4.73 3.42 0.96
C SER A 103 -4.36 4.36 2.08
N GLY A 104 -4.66 5.64 1.96
CA GLY A 104 -4.58 6.54 3.11
C GLY A 104 -4.57 8.01 2.76
N GLN A 105 -4.25 8.42 1.52
CA GLN A 105 -4.03 9.84 1.24
C GLN A 105 -5.30 10.67 1.44
N LYS A 106 -6.46 10.18 0.98
CA LYS A 106 -7.77 10.78 1.24
C LYS A 106 -8.13 10.96 2.72
N SER A 107 -7.41 10.28 3.62
CA SER A 107 -7.63 10.23 5.07
C SER A 107 -6.52 10.92 5.88
N MET A 108 -5.41 11.30 5.24
CA MET A 108 -4.24 11.86 5.91
C MET A 108 -4.36 13.39 5.94
N PRO A 109 -4.26 14.04 7.12
CA PRO A 109 -4.21 15.50 7.20
C PRO A 109 -3.12 16.09 6.32
N ILE A 110 -3.42 17.22 5.70
CA ILE A 110 -2.45 17.98 4.91
C ILE A 110 -1.38 18.53 5.88
N LEU A 111 -0.11 18.42 5.47
CA LEU A 111 1.03 18.88 6.29
C LEU A 111 1.35 20.35 6.08
N ASP A 112 0.98 20.89 4.92
CA ASP A 112 1.18 22.26 4.49
C ASP A 112 -0.11 22.75 3.82
N ASP A 113 -0.81 23.67 4.49
CA ASP A 113 -2.13 24.17 4.06
C ASP A 113 -2.08 24.88 2.68
N TYR A 114 -0.89 25.30 2.21
CA TYR A 114 -0.70 25.86 0.88
C TYR A 114 -0.56 24.79 -0.22
N GLN A 115 -0.47 23.51 0.15
CA GLN A 115 -0.35 22.39 -0.77
C GLN A 115 -1.60 21.50 -0.72
N GLU A 116 -2.64 21.93 -1.42
CA GLU A 116 -3.94 21.26 -1.49
C GLU A 116 -3.87 19.80 -1.99
N MET A 117 -2.94 19.48 -2.89
CA MET A 117 -2.73 18.11 -3.35
C MET A 117 -2.06 17.21 -2.30
N GLY A 118 -1.50 17.79 -1.24
CA GLY A 118 -0.97 17.11 -0.06
C GLY A 118 -0.18 15.85 -0.36
N GLY A 119 -0.62 14.74 0.23
CA GLY A 119 0.05 13.45 0.13
C GLY A 119 0.00 12.80 -1.26
N TYR A 120 -0.96 13.18 -2.11
CA TYR A 120 -0.99 12.75 -3.51
C TYR A 120 0.23 13.28 -4.25
N ARG A 121 0.47 14.59 -4.19
CA ARG A 121 1.61 15.25 -4.80
C ARG A 121 2.93 14.70 -4.28
N ARG A 122 3.08 14.59 -2.96
CA ARG A 122 4.31 14.05 -2.34
C ARG A 122 4.66 12.66 -2.87
N LEU A 123 3.69 11.76 -2.99
CA LEU A 123 3.96 10.41 -3.52
C LEU A 123 4.37 10.45 -5.00
N LEU A 124 3.69 11.28 -5.79
CA LEU A 124 3.93 11.37 -7.23
C LEU A 124 5.29 11.97 -7.54
N GLU A 125 5.61 13.13 -6.95
CA GLU A 125 6.88 13.84 -7.17
C GLU A 125 8.08 13.11 -6.56
N CYS A 126 7.94 12.51 -5.38
CA CYS A 126 9.07 11.87 -4.69
C CYS A 126 9.30 10.42 -5.10
N SER A 127 8.37 9.77 -5.81
CA SER A 127 8.50 8.34 -6.14
C SER A 127 8.01 7.96 -7.53
N PHE A 128 6.72 8.13 -7.85
CA PHE A 128 6.16 7.65 -9.13
C PHE A 128 6.85 8.27 -10.35
N LEU A 129 6.92 9.61 -10.42
CA LEU A 129 7.48 10.34 -11.55
C LEU A 129 9.00 10.12 -11.69
N PRO A 130 9.83 10.21 -10.63
CA PRO A 130 11.25 9.86 -10.75
C PRO A 130 11.48 8.46 -11.33
N LEU A 131 10.71 7.47 -10.90
CA LEU A 131 10.83 6.09 -11.39
C LEU A 131 10.32 5.89 -12.82
N ALA A 132 9.29 6.65 -13.24
CA ALA A 132 8.80 6.63 -14.61
C ALA A 132 9.80 7.31 -15.56
N ASN A 133 10.31 8.48 -15.17
CA ASN A 133 11.21 9.30 -15.98
C ASN A 133 12.62 8.70 -16.09
N SER A 134 13.03 7.86 -15.14
CA SER A 134 14.32 7.17 -15.19
C SER A 134 14.34 5.93 -16.09
N ARG A 135 13.24 5.63 -16.79
CA ARG A 135 13.07 4.41 -17.60
C ARG A 135 12.87 4.76 -19.06
N ASP A 136 13.31 3.85 -19.91
CA ASP A 136 12.90 3.83 -21.32
C ASP A 136 11.51 3.18 -21.42
N LEU A 137 10.49 4.01 -21.65
CA LEU A 137 9.08 3.62 -21.67
C LEU A 137 8.53 3.69 -23.09
N PRO A 138 7.52 2.87 -23.44
CA PRO A 138 6.85 3.00 -24.73
C PRO A 138 6.16 4.37 -24.86
N GLU A 139 5.85 4.79 -26.07
CA GLU A 139 4.98 5.94 -26.30
C GLU A 139 3.57 5.68 -25.74
N GLY A 140 2.91 6.75 -25.26
CA GLY A 140 1.55 6.68 -24.75
C GLY A 140 1.27 7.66 -23.63
N SER A 141 0.04 7.67 -23.14
CA SER A 141 -0.43 8.56 -22.08
C SER A 141 -0.12 8.01 -20.69
N LEU A 142 -0.42 8.79 -19.66
CA LEU A 142 -0.42 8.36 -18.26
C LEU A 142 -1.80 7.83 -17.88
N ALA A 143 -1.85 6.93 -16.90
CA ALA A 143 -3.13 6.47 -16.36
C ALA A 143 -3.11 6.23 -14.85
N VAL A 144 -4.30 6.27 -14.25
CA VAL A 144 -4.60 5.66 -12.96
C VAL A 144 -5.65 4.58 -13.16
N VAL A 145 -5.29 3.35 -12.80
CA VAL A 145 -6.17 2.17 -12.96
C VAL A 145 -6.62 1.67 -11.60
N TYR A 146 -7.92 1.45 -11.40
CA TYR A 146 -8.47 1.14 -10.07
C TYR A 146 -9.60 0.10 -10.10
N ASP A 147 -9.81 -0.60 -8.99
CA ASP A 147 -10.94 -1.53 -8.82
C ASP A 147 -11.77 -1.29 -7.55
N LYS A 148 -11.36 -0.27 -6.78
CA LYS A 148 -12.00 0.19 -5.56
C LYS A 148 -11.60 1.64 -5.30
N ASN A 149 -12.35 2.33 -4.44
CA ASN A 149 -11.95 3.60 -3.82
C ASN A 149 -11.68 4.73 -4.84
N TYR A 150 -12.73 5.07 -5.60
CA TYR A 150 -12.69 6.12 -6.63
C TYR A 150 -12.15 7.46 -6.09
N MET A 151 -12.50 7.86 -4.87
CA MET A 151 -12.03 9.11 -4.27
C MET A 151 -10.51 9.23 -4.28
N GLU A 152 -9.81 8.16 -3.88
CA GLU A 152 -8.35 8.16 -3.85
C GLU A 152 -7.72 7.99 -5.24
N ALA A 153 -8.29 7.11 -6.06
CA ALA A 153 -7.81 6.92 -7.43
C ALA A 153 -7.96 8.19 -8.29
N SER A 154 -9.10 8.88 -8.17
CA SER A 154 -9.34 10.15 -8.85
C SER A 154 -8.44 11.27 -8.33
N GLY A 155 -8.10 11.27 -7.04
CA GLY A 155 -7.13 12.21 -6.48
C GLY A 155 -5.73 12.03 -7.06
N TYR A 156 -5.29 10.78 -7.25
CA TYR A 156 -4.03 10.51 -7.96
C TYR A 156 -4.07 10.94 -9.42
N ALA A 157 -5.18 10.71 -10.13
CA ALA A 157 -5.29 11.10 -11.54
C ALA A 157 -5.24 12.61 -11.72
N ALA A 158 -6.03 13.35 -10.92
CA ALA A 158 -6.07 14.80 -10.97
C ALA A 158 -4.72 15.42 -10.55
N ALA A 159 -4.09 14.91 -9.48
CA ALA A 159 -2.77 15.40 -9.07
C ALA A 159 -1.69 15.09 -10.11
N LEU A 160 -1.75 13.92 -10.76
CA LEU A 160 -0.80 13.56 -11.80
C LEU A 160 -0.95 14.46 -13.04
N ALA A 161 -2.19 14.76 -13.45
CA ALA A 161 -2.47 15.68 -14.55
C ALA A 161 -1.95 17.10 -14.24
N GLU A 162 -2.20 17.58 -13.03
CA GLU A 162 -1.71 18.89 -12.55
C GLU A 162 -0.18 19.00 -12.57
N ILE A 163 0.52 17.99 -12.02
CA ILE A 163 1.99 18.01 -11.90
C ILE A 163 2.68 17.90 -13.26
N THR A 164 2.09 17.12 -14.18
CA THR A 164 2.71 16.84 -15.49
C THR A 164 2.28 17.80 -16.58
N GLY A 165 1.14 18.49 -16.41
CA GLY A 165 0.50 19.27 -17.47
C GLY A 165 -0.06 18.41 -18.61
N GLU A 166 -0.20 17.10 -18.41
CA GLU A 166 -0.67 16.14 -19.40
C GLU A 166 -2.09 15.64 -19.09
N GLU A 167 -2.77 15.14 -20.12
CA GLU A 167 -3.98 14.34 -19.92
C GLU A 167 -3.64 12.98 -19.28
N VAL A 168 -4.39 12.61 -18.24
CA VAL A 168 -4.27 11.33 -17.53
C VAL A 168 -5.58 10.56 -17.62
N PHE A 169 -5.52 9.30 -18.03
CA PHE A 169 -6.70 8.44 -18.06
C PHE A 169 -7.00 7.84 -16.69
N LEU A 170 -8.19 8.11 -16.15
CA LEU A 170 -8.73 7.41 -14.99
C LEU A 170 -9.64 6.28 -15.46
N VAL A 171 -9.27 5.03 -15.18
CA VAL A 171 -10.00 3.86 -15.69
C VAL A 171 -10.27 2.82 -14.61
N SER A 172 -11.51 2.33 -14.58
CA SER A 172 -11.87 1.21 -13.73
C SER A 172 -11.49 -0.11 -14.38
N PHE A 173 -10.98 -1.05 -13.59
CA PHE A 173 -10.67 -2.39 -14.04
C PHE A 173 -11.17 -3.34 -12.97
N PHE A 174 -12.35 -3.94 -13.14
CA PHE A 174 -12.93 -4.85 -12.14
C PHE A 174 -12.60 -6.33 -12.42
N ASN A 175 -12.69 -7.17 -11.39
CA ASN A 175 -12.47 -8.62 -11.56
C ASN A 175 -13.72 -9.30 -12.12
N GLY A 176 -13.56 -10.04 -13.22
CA GLY A 176 -14.66 -10.73 -13.90
C GLY A 176 -15.49 -9.82 -14.82
N ASP A 177 -14.97 -8.65 -15.16
CA ASP A 177 -15.57 -7.84 -16.21
C ASP A 177 -15.34 -8.49 -17.59
N GLU A 178 -16.42 -8.70 -18.33
CA GLU A 178 -16.41 -9.33 -19.66
C GLU A 178 -16.00 -8.33 -20.76
N ASN A 179 -16.14 -7.03 -20.52
CA ASN A 179 -15.81 -5.98 -21.49
C ASN A 179 -15.04 -4.81 -20.83
N PRO A 180 -13.87 -5.10 -20.23
CA PRO A 180 -13.10 -4.07 -19.53
C PRO A 180 -12.60 -3.01 -20.51
N ALA A 181 -12.57 -1.75 -20.05
CA ALA A 181 -11.94 -0.64 -20.75
C ALA A 181 -10.40 -0.65 -20.64
N VAL A 182 -9.80 -1.78 -20.26
CA VAL A 182 -8.36 -1.99 -20.12
C VAL A 182 -8.00 -3.30 -20.81
N ARG A 183 -6.98 -3.28 -21.65
CA ARG A 183 -6.39 -4.48 -22.25
C ARG A 183 -4.88 -4.38 -22.28
N PHE A 184 -4.21 -5.50 -22.56
CA PHE A 184 -2.76 -5.55 -22.72
C PHE A 184 -2.44 -6.15 -24.09
N VAL A 185 -1.74 -5.39 -24.93
CA VAL A 185 -1.31 -5.78 -26.27
C VAL A 185 0.22 -5.69 -26.32
N ASP A 186 0.89 -6.81 -26.59
CA ASP A 186 2.37 -6.89 -26.65
C ASP A 186 3.11 -6.29 -25.43
N GLY A 187 2.50 -6.44 -24.26
CA GLY A 187 3.00 -5.92 -22.99
C GLY A 187 2.73 -4.44 -22.75
N ILE A 188 2.01 -3.75 -23.63
CA ILE A 188 1.58 -2.36 -23.44
C ILE A 188 0.13 -2.38 -22.93
N MET A 189 -0.13 -1.68 -21.83
CA MET A 189 -1.49 -1.43 -21.36
C MET A 189 -2.16 -0.42 -22.30
N GLU A 190 -3.36 -0.73 -22.75
CA GLU A 190 -4.20 0.19 -23.49
C GLU A 190 -5.52 0.42 -22.74
N VAL A 191 -6.04 1.63 -22.83
CA VAL A 191 -7.30 2.03 -22.21
C VAL A 191 -8.28 2.52 -23.26
N ARG A 192 -9.57 2.18 -23.12
CA ARG A 192 -10.63 2.56 -24.06
C ARG A 192 -11.38 3.78 -23.54
N ASP A 193 -11.37 4.87 -24.29
CA ASP A 193 -12.11 6.10 -23.98
C ASP A 193 -13.63 5.97 -24.28
N PRO A 194 -14.45 7.01 -24.01
CA PRO A 194 -15.89 6.98 -24.28
C PRO A 194 -16.25 6.87 -25.76
N ASP A 195 -15.37 7.31 -26.66
CA ASP A 195 -15.54 7.23 -28.12
C ASP A 195 -15.15 5.85 -28.68
N GLY A 196 -14.64 4.96 -27.81
CA GLY A 196 -14.25 3.61 -28.17
C GLY A 196 -12.81 3.50 -28.71
N VAL A 197 -12.04 4.59 -28.65
CA VAL A 197 -10.64 4.63 -29.09
C VAL A 197 -9.74 4.06 -28.00
N TRP A 198 -8.78 3.24 -28.42
CA TRP A 198 -7.79 2.64 -27.52
C TRP A 198 -6.52 3.48 -27.50
N HIS A 199 -6.09 3.87 -26.31
CA HIS A 199 -4.92 4.71 -26.08
C HIS A 199 -3.82 3.89 -25.38
N PRO A 200 -2.60 3.84 -25.93
CA PRO A 200 -1.48 3.18 -25.26
C PRO A 200 -1.06 3.97 -24.02
N ILE A 201 -0.67 3.25 -22.97
CA ILE A 201 -0.24 3.83 -21.69
C ILE A 201 1.22 3.51 -21.43
N ARG A 202 2.03 4.56 -21.25
CA ARG A 202 3.47 4.43 -20.95
C ARG A 202 3.73 4.11 -19.49
N ALA A 203 2.97 4.73 -18.58
CA ALA A 203 3.06 4.51 -17.14
C ALA A 203 1.69 4.63 -16.47
N ALA A 204 1.46 3.79 -15.47
CA ALA A 204 0.20 3.74 -14.73
C ALA A 204 0.41 3.63 -13.22
N LEU A 205 -0.30 4.47 -12.47
CA LEU A 205 -0.46 4.29 -11.03
C LEU A 205 -1.56 3.26 -10.77
N ARG A 206 -1.19 2.17 -10.08
CA ARG A 206 -2.07 1.03 -9.85
C ARG A 206 -2.79 1.15 -8.51
N TYR A 207 -4.09 1.26 -8.58
CA TYR A 207 -5.03 1.11 -7.47
C TYR A 207 -5.98 -0.09 -7.65
N VAL A 208 -5.51 -1.14 -8.33
CA VAL A 208 -6.20 -2.43 -8.48
C VAL A 208 -5.76 -3.34 -7.34
N THR A 209 -6.72 -3.67 -6.48
CA THR A 209 -6.47 -4.31 -5.18
C THR A 209 -6.98 -5.74 -5.11
N GLN A 210 -8.07 -6.07 -5.79
CA GLN A 210 -8.77 -7.34 -5.64
C GLN A 210 -8.24 -8.35 -6.66
N LYS A 211 -7.35 -9.24 -6.20
CA LYS A 211 -6.70 -10.28 -7.01
C LYS A 211 -6.17 -9.73 -8.35
N PRO A 212 -5.31 -8.69 -8.33
CA PRO A 212 -4.89 -7.99 -9.55
C PRO A 212 -4.15 -8.91 -10.53
N TRP A 213 -3.51 -9.98 -10.03
CA TRP A 213 -2.83 -11.00 -10.83
C TRP A 213 -3.76 -11.81 -11.75
N ASN A 214 -5.08 -11.75 -11.57
CA ASN A 214 -6.02 -12.37 -12.49
C ASN A 214 -6.11 -11.63 -13.84
N ARG A 215 -5.61 -10.39 -13.90
CA ARG A 215 -5.95 -9.44 -14.98
C ARG A 215 -4.77 -8.60 -15.46
N ILE A 216 -3.83 -8.31 -14.58
CA ILE A 216 -2.63 -7.53 -14.89
C ILE A 216 -1.47 -8.52 -15.05
N PRO A 217 -0.81 -8.57 -16.23
CA PRO A 217 0.37 -9.41 -16.44
C PRO A 217 1.51 -9.11 -15.46
N VAL A 218 2.35 -10.10 -15.18
CA VAL A 218 3.54 -9.90 -14.32
C VAL A 218 4.61 -9.07 -15.05
N ASN A 219 4.80 -9.35 -16.34
CA ASN A 219 5.77 -8.68 -17.20
C ASN A 219 5.03 -7.82 -18.23
N MET A 220 5.46 -6.56 -18.35
CA MET A 220 4.89 -5.59 -19.28
C MET A 220 5.92 -4.49 -19.59
N LYS A 221 5.72 -3.81 -20.71
CA LYS A 221 6.48 -2.63 -21.14
C LYS A 221 5.97 -1.36 -20.48
N THR A 222 4.65 -1.26 -20.25
CA THR A 222 4.07 -0.18 -19.44
C THR A 222 4.63 -0.22 -18.02
N PHE A 223 5.10 0.91 -17.51
CA PHE A 223 5.53 1.00 -16.12
C PHE A 223 4.32 1.00 -15.18
N MET A 224 4.19 -0.04 -14.36
CA MET A 224 3.09 -0.18 -13.40
C MET A 224 3.59 0.07 -11.98
N TYR A 225 2.95 1.00 -11.26
CA TYR A 225 3.36 1.39 -9.91
C TYR A 225 2.34 0.94 -8.86
N ASN A 226 2.61 -0.07 -8.02
CA ASN A 226 3.68 -1.06 -8.09
C ASN A 226 3.38 -2.18 -9.11
N PRO A 227 4.39 -2.93 -9.57
CA PRO A 227 4.19 -4.12 -10.41
C PRO A 227 3.48 -5.26 -9.67
N ILE A 228 2.96 -6.24 -10.42
CA ILE A 228 2.24 -7.39 -9.84
C ILE A 228 3.14 -8.29 -9.02
N ILE A 229 4.43 -8.40 -9.38
CA ILE A 229 5.39 -9.18 -8.62
C ILE A 229 5.49 -8.72 -7.15
N ALA A 230 5.31 -7.43 -6.86
CA ALA A 230 5.29 -6.91 -5.49
C ALA A 230 4.12 -7.47 -4.64
N CYS A 231 2.97 -7.77 -5.27
CA CYS A 231 1.86 -8.43 -4.58
C CYS A 231 2.19 -9.89 -4.25
N LEU A 232 2.79 -10.60 -5.21
CA LEU A 232 3.12 -12.02 -5.10
C LEU A 232 4.27 -12.26 -4.12
N ALA A 233 5.23 -11.34 -4.05
CA ALA A 233 6.41 -11.38 -3.19
C ALA A 233 6.17 -10.92 -1.74
N GLY A 234 4.94 -11.08 -1.22
CA GLY A 234 4.62 -10.79 0.19
C GLY A 234 3.86 -9.50 0.44
N GLY A 235 3.80 -8.57 -0.52
CA GLY A 235 3.02 -7.33 -0.37
C GLY A 235 1.50 -7.52 -0.32
N ARG A 236 1.00 -8.72 -0.63
CA ARG A 236 -0.39 -9.18 -0.37
C ARG A 236 -0.48 -10.62 0.12
N ASN A 237 0.64 -11.32 0.25
CA ASN A 237 0.69 -12.70 0.71
C ASN A 237 1.33 -12.77 2.10
N LYS A 238 0.49 -12.89 3.12
CA LYS A 238 0.88 -12.89 4.54
C LYS A 238 1.89 -13.99 4.89
N LEU A 239 1.77 -15.17 4.27
CA LEU A 239 2.68 -16.30 4.52
C LEU A 239 4.08 -16.01 3.98
N VAL A 240 4.17 -15.41 2.79
CA VAL A 240 5.45 -15.02 2.18
C VAL A 240 6.08 -13.89 2.98
N ALA A 241 5.29 -12.89 3.40
CA ALA A 241 5.76 -11.80 4.23
C ALA A 241 6.34 -12.29 5.57
N ALA A 242 5.64 -13.20 6.27
CA ALA A 242 6.10 -13.78 7.53
C ALA A 242 7.48 -14.44 7.40
N LYS A 243 7.66 -15.30 6.38
CA LYS A 243 8.95 -15.93 6.10
C LYS A 243 10.04 -14.90 5.75
N ALA A 244 9.70 -13.86 4.99
CA ALA A 244 10.65 -12.80 4.65
C ALA A 244 11.13 -12.05 5.90
N TYR A 245 10.24 -11.78 6.88
CA TYR A 245 10.64 -11.17 8.15
C TYR A 245 11.57 -12.08 8.96
N ASP A 246 11.32 -13.40 8.96
CA ASP A 246 12.19 -14.35 9.67
C ASP A 246 13.60 -14.41 9.06
N PHE A 247 13.69 -14.51 7.72
CA PHE A 247 14.98 -14.48 7.03
C PHE A 247 15.71 -13.15 7.26
N PHE A 248 15.00 -12.04 7.12
CA PHE A 248 15.62 -10.73 7.33
C PHE A 248 16.04 -10.53 8.78
N ASN A 249 15.28 -11.01 9.77
CA ASN A 249 15.68 -10.99 11.17
C ASN A 249 16.99 -11.76 11.44
N ALA A 250 17.26 -12.84 10.70
CA ALA A 250 18.54 -13.55 10.79
C ALA A 250 19.70 -12.68 10.27
N GLU A 251 19.49 -11.91 9.20
CA GLU A 251 20.48 -10.94 8.69
C GLU A 251 20.68 -9.76 9.66
N LEU A 252 19.62 -9.30 10.31
CA LEU A 252 19.65 -8.19 11.26
C LEU A 252 20.35 -8.53 12.58
N GLN A 253 20.53 -9.81 12.92
CA GLN A 253 20.93 -10.28 14.25
C GLN A 253 22.22 -9.63 14.77
N ASN A 254 23.19 -9.37 13.89
CA ASN A 254 24.47 -8.79 14.28
C ASN A 254 24.45 -7.25 14.35
N ASN A 255 23.34 -6.61 13.99
CA ASN A 255 23.21 -5.14 13.93
C ASN A 255 22.33 -4.56 15.05
N GLY A 256 21.91 -5.38 16.02
CA GLY A 256 21.04 -4.97 17.12
C GLY A 256 19.60 -4.65 16.70
N LEU A 257 19.24 -4.92 15.44
CA LEU A 257 17.92 -4.67 14.87
C LEU A 257 17.05 -5.92 14.89
N ARG A 258 15.74 -5.72 14.95
CA ARG A 258 14.76 -6.79 14.87
C ARG A 258 13.41 -6.26 14.42
N ILE A 259 12.81 -6.93 13.44
CA ILE A 259 11.40 -6.82 13.12
C ILE A 259 10.63 -7.68 14.11
N TYR A 260 9.70 -7.04 14.83
CA TYR A 260 8.78 -7.75 15.70
C TYR A 260 7.46 -7.99 14.97
N THR A 261 6.99 -9.22 15.00
CA THR A 261 5.69 -9.64 14.48
C THR A 261 4.93 -10.36 15.58
N PRO A 262 3.58 -10.38 15.54
CA PRO A 262 2.81 -11.24 16.41
C PRO A 262 3.18 -12.71 16.20
N GLU A 263 3.23 -13.50 17.27
CA GLU A 263 3.34 -14.95 17.15
C GLU A 263 2.16 -15.47 16.33
N THR A 264 2.47 -16.08 15.19
CA THR A 264 1.46 -16.56 14.22
C THR A 264 1.65 -18.05 14.04
N ILE A 265 0.62 -18.82 14.37
CA ILE A 265 0.59 -20.26 14.14
C ILE A 265 -0.15 -20.50 12.82
N MET A 266 0.50 -21.22 11.91
CA MET A 266 0.00 -21.52 10.57
C MET A 266 -0.50 -22.97 10.50
N ASP A 267 -1.22 -23.29 9.42
CA ASP A 267 -1.64 -24.65 9.08
C ASP A 267 -2.48 -25.36 10.16
N LEU A 268 -3.32 -24.59 10.85
CA LEU A 268 -4.25 -25.11 11.87
C LEU A 268 -5.55 -25.63 11.25
N THR A 269 -6.00 -26.77 11.75
CA THR A 269 -7.37 -27.25 11.56
C THR A 269 -8.32 -26.58 12.57
N LEU A 270 -9.62 -26.52 12.26
CA LEU A 270 -10.63 -25.90 13.13
C LEU A 270 -10.60 -26.48 14.56
N ASN A 271 -10.37 -27.79 14.67
CA ASN A 271 -10.35 -28.50 15.95
C ASN A 271 -9.12 -28.17 16.82
N GLU A 272 -8.04 -27.62 16.24
CA GLU A 272 -6.84 -27.24 16.99
C GLU A 272 -6.93 -25.83 17.58
N ILE A 273 -7.84 -25.00 17.07
CA ILE A 273 -7.96 -23.59 17.45
C ILE A 273 -8.18 -23.40 18.97
N PRO A 274 -9.10 -24.13 19.64
CA PRO A 274 -9.31 -23.96 21.08
C PRO A 274 -8.05 -24.19 21.93
N LEU A 275 -7.19 -25.14 21.53
CA LEU A 275 -5.94 -25.42 22.22
C LEU A 275 -4.98 -24.23 22.13
N TRP A 276 -4.84 -23.62 20.95
CA TRP A 276 -3.97 -22.47 20.73
C TRP A 276 -4.49 -21.22 21.42
N VAL A 277 -5.81 -20.98 21.38
CA VAL A 277 -6.43 -19.86 22.12
C VAL A 277 -6.12 -19.98 23.60
N LYS A 278 -6.25 -21.18 24.18
CA LYS A 278 -5.88 -21.42 25.58
C LYS A 278 -4.40 -21.17 25.84
N ARG A 279 -3.51 -21.60 24.95
CA ARG A 279 -2.06 -21.38 25.05
C ARG A 279 -1.69 -19.89 25.01
N PHE A 280 -2.42 -19.08 24.24
CA PHE A 280 -2.25 -17.62 24.19
C PHE A 280 -2.89 -16.88 25.37
N GLY A 281 -3.42 -17.60 26.37
CA GLY A 281 -4.04 -16.98 27.55
C GLY A 281 -5.50 -16.56 27.32
N GLY A 282 -6.21 -17.28 26.45
CA GLY A 282 -7.65 -17.12 26.24
C GLY A 282 -8.03 -16.07 25.19
N HIS A 283 -7.05 -15.43 24.56
CA HIS A 283 -7.27 -14.37 23.58
C HIS A 283 -6.53 -14.69 22.28
N ALA A 284 -7.20 -14.53 21.14
CA ALA A 284 -6.57 -14.76 19.84
C ALA A 284 -7.25 -13.95 18.73
N VAL A 285 -6.52 -13.71 17.64
CA VAL A 285 -7.09 -13.24 16.38
C VAL A 285 -6.88 -14.33 15.34
N ILE A 286 -7.97 -14.90 14.84
CA ILE A 286 -7.98 -15.95 13.82
C ILE A 286 -8.19 -15.30 12.47
N LYS A 287 -7.35 -15.64 11.48
CA LYS A 287 -7.40 -15.07 10.12
C LYS A 287 -7.48 -16.17 9.08
N VAL A 288 -8.52 -16.14 8.25
CA VAL A 288 -8.64 -17.03 7.10
C VAL A 288 -7.67 -16.56 6.00
N PRO A 289 -6.80 -17.44 5.44
CA PRO A 289 -5.88 -17.07 4.38
C PRO A 289 -6.55 -16.42 3.17
N TYR A 290 -5.88 -15.46 2.53
CA TYR A 290 -6.31 -14.75 1.30
C TYR A 290 -7.55 -13.85 1.40
N SER A 291 -8.19 -13.75 2.57
CA SER A 291 -9.22 -12.73 2.81
C SER A 291 -8.60 -11.35 3.04
N ASN A 292 -9.32 -10.30 2.63
CA ASN A 292 -8.85 -8.90 2.67
C ASN A 292 -9.89 -7.99 3.34
N ALA A 293 -9.45 -6.80 3.74
CA ALA A 293 -10.31 -5.73 4.27
C ALA A 293 -11.18 -6.16 5.47
N GLY A 294 -10.62 -6.94 6.39
CA GLY A 294 -11.27 -7.38 7.63
C GLY A 294 -12.23 -8.57 7.47
N GLN A 295 -12.47 -9.07 6.25
CA GLN A 295 -13.24 -10.30 6.05
C GLN A 295 -12.43 -11.52 6.50
N GLY A 296 -13.10 -12.51 7.11
CA GLY A 296 -12.44 -13.73 7.61
C GLY A 296 -11.46 -13.47 8.76
N VAL A 297 -11.69 -12.42 9.56
CA VAL A 297 -10.94 -12.12 10.78
C VAL A 297 -11.89 -12.27 11.97
N TYR A 298 -11.54 -13.13 12.91
CA TYR A 298 -12.31 -13.39 14.12
C TYR A 298 -11.45 -13.04 15.33
N THR A 299 -12.00 -12.22 16.23
CA THR A 299 -11.33 -11.84 17.47
C THR A 299 -11.98 -12.62 18.61
N ILE A 300 -11.19 -13.46 19.27
CA ILE A 300 -11.60 -14.23 20.44
C ILE A 300 -11.07 -13.52 21.67
N THR A 301 -11.96 -13.07 22.54
CA THR A 301 -11.66 -12.39 23.80
C THR A 301 -12.22 -13.12 25.03
N ASN A 302 -13.08 -14.10 24.83
CA ASN A 302 -13.67 -14.91 25.89
C ASN A 302 -14.10 -16.29 25.36
N GLU A 303 -14.43 -17.19 26.28
CA GLU A 303 -14.80 -18.58 25.96
C GLU A 303 -16.10 -18.68 25.15
N ARG A 304 -17.06 -17.79 25.37
CA ARG A 304 -18.32 -17.77 24.60
C ARG A 304 -18.07 -17.47 23.12
N GLU A 305 -17.23 -16.49 22.83
CA GLU A 305 -16.83 -16.17 21.45
C GLU A 305 -16.08 -17.33 20.78
N LEU A 306 -15.32 -18.11 21.55
CA LEU A 306 -14.64 -19.31 21.04
C LEU A 306 -15.63 -20.44 20.74
N GLU A 307 -16.66 -20.62 21.55
CA GLU A 307 -17.72 -21.63 21.32
C GLU A 307 -18.64 -21.25 20.15
N GLU A 308 -18.86 -19.95 19.93
CA GLU A 308 -19.66 -19.43 18.81
C GLU A 308 -18.93 -19.50 17.45
N PHE A 309 -17.59 -19.53 17.46
CA PHE A 309 -16.72 -19.59 16.28
C PHE A 309 -16.63 -21.01 15.70
#